data_AF-A0A957BL69-F1
#
_entry.id   AF-A0A957BL69-F1
#
_cell.length_a   1.000
_cell.length_b   1.000
_cell.length_c   1.000
_cell.angle_alpha   90.00
_cell.angle_beta   90.00
_cell.angle_gamma   90.00
#
_symmetry.space_group_name_H-M   'P 1'
#
loop_
_entity.id
_entity.type
_entity.pdbx_description
1 polymer ?
#
loop_
_entity_poly.entity_id
_entity_poly.type
_entity_poly.pdbx_seq_one_letter_code
_entity_poly.pdbx_strand_id
1 'polypeptide(L)'
;MKLKQFLLRFRIVLGVLLVGGLGTAVYAHYTMLHTHLSPGSLSGVNHSGTTVNGYDSHAMFEEECTHCHAPVHCITENKCQGCHMDIAQQRAETVGLHSRLPGTEKCQSCHVEHRGRDAVISAVAFENINHEALSGFSLVHHEVSFDGTQMVCENCHTEGRFAADEVSCVACHEDADGELIAQHSTEHGENCLDCHDGTGAIVEFDHATVYLLEGDHEAAGCVECHANYVFAGTSQNCEACHGEPDIHAGQFGQECVRCHTAVAWAPAQLTQHRFNLQHVDDESLDCVSCHVNSYEAVICTNCHEAADMTTAHPAEVVPEFTHEASCITCHPTGRPEDIAPLAQLISSPLSD
;
A
#
# COMPACT_ATOMS: atom_id res chain seq x y z
N MET A 1 -16.06 -99.14 -1.92
CA MET A 1 -16.54 -98.16 -2.92
C MET A 1 -17.09 -96.86 -2.31
N LYS A 2 -17.82 -96.88 -1.18
CA LYS A 2 -18.47 -95.68 -0.61
C LYS A 2 -17.52 -94.59 -0.08
N LEU A 3 -16.34 -94.95 0.47
CA LEU A 3 -15.39 -93.99 1.06
C LEU A 3 -14.72 -93.07 0.01
N LYS A 4 -14.39 -93.59 -1.18
CA LYS A 4 -13.81 -92.79 -2.28
C LYS A 4 -14.80 -91.75 -2.83
N GLN A 5 -16.09 -92.12 -2.95
CA GLN A 5 -17.13 -91.18 -3.38
C GLN A 5 -17.41 -90.10 -2.32
N PHE A 6 -17.35 -90.44 -1.03
CA PHE A 6 -17.48 -89.48 0.05
C PHE A 6 -16.32 -88.47 0.05
N LEU A 7 -15.07 -88.94 -0.06
CA LEU A 7 -13.89 -88.08 -0.14
C LEU A 7 -13.91 -87.17 -1.38
N LEU A 8 -14.41 -87.67 -2.52
CA LEU A 8 -14.53 -86.86 -3.74
C LEU A 8 -15.59 -85.74 -3.56
N ARG A 9 -16.77 -86.07 -3.02
CA ARG A 9 -17.83 -85.08 -2.74
C ARG A 9 -17.37 -84.05 -1.71
N PHE A 10 -16.65 -84.47 -0.67
CA PHE A 10 -16.10 -83.58 0.33
C PHE A 10 -15.08 -82.60 -0.27
N ARG A 11 -14.19 -83.07 -1.16
CA ARG A 11 -13.22 -82.22 -1.87
C ARG A 11 -13.88 -81.21 -2.81
N ILE A 12 -14.95 -81.60 -3.49
CA ILE A 12 -15.71 -80.69 -4.36
C ILE A 12 -16.40 -79.62 -3.53
N VAL A 13 -17.09 -80.00 -2.45
CA VAL A 13 -17.76 -79.04 -1.55
C VAL A 13 -16.75 -78.08 -0.90
N LEU A 14 -15.60 -78.59 -0.45
CA LEU A 14 -14.54 -77.77 0.12
C LEU A 14 -13.93 -76.81 -0.92
N GLY A 15 -13.75 -77.26 -2.17
CA GLY A 15 -13.29 -76.42 -3.26
C GLY A 15 -14.27 -75.31 -3.62
N VAL A 16 -15.57 -75.61 -3.68
CA VAL A 16 -16.62 -74.61 -3.92
C VAL A 16 -16.71 -73.61 -2.77
N LEU A 17 -16.59 -74.05 -1.52
CA LEU A 17 -16.57 -73.17 -0.36
C LEU A 17 -15.32 -72.27 -0.32
N LEU A 18 -14.15 -72.78 -0.72
CA LEU A 18 -12.93 -71.98 -0.82
C LEU A 18 -13.01 -70.92 -1.93
N VAL A 19 -13.51 -71.28 -3.12
CA VAL A 19 -13.68 -70.34 -4.23
C VAL A 19 -14.76 -69.30 -3.90
N GLY A 20 -15.89 -69.72 -3.32
CA GLY A 20 -16.93 -68.80 -2.86
C GLY A 20 -16.46 -67.88 -1.73
N GLY A 21 -15.67 -68.40 -0.79
CA GLY A 21 -15.04 -67.62 0.29
C GLY A 21 -14.01 -66.62 -0.21
N LEU A 22 -13.15 -66.99 -1.16
CA LEU A 22 -12.22 -66.06 -1.80
C LEU A 22 -12.95 -64.99 -2.62
N GLY A 23 -13.97 -65.38 -3.40
CA GLY A 23 -14.75 -64.45 -4.20
C GLY A 23 -15.49 -63.41 -3.36
N THR A 24 -16.08 -63.85 -2.24
CA THR A 24 -16.74 -62.94 -1.29
C THR A 24 -15.74 -62.05 -0.54
N ALA A 25 -14.56 -62.56 -0.17
CA ALA A 25 -13.50 -61.75 0.44
C ALA A 25 -12.93 -60.71 -0.54
N VAL A 26 -12.70 -61.05 -1.81
CA VAL A 26 -12.27 -60.11 -2.85
C VAL A 26 -13.34 -59.06 -3.12
N TYR A 27 -14.61 -59.46 -3.20
CA TYR A 27 -15.73 -58.53 -3.39
C TYR A 27 -15.91 -57.58 -2.20
N ALA A 28 -15.82 -58.10 -0.96
CA ALA A 28 -15.84 -57.29 0.25
C ALA A 28 -14.65 -56.33 0.33
N HIS A 29 -13.46 -56.77 -0.08
CA HIS A 29 -12.27 -55.91 -0.11
C HIS A 29 -12.37 -54.84 -1.19
N TYR A 30 -12.87 -55.19 -2.39
CA TYR A 30 -13.11 -54.26 -3.50
C TYR A 30 -14.14 -53.18 -3.14
N THR A 31 -15.25 -53.57 -2.50
CA THR A 31 -16.29 -52.63 -2.06
C THR A 31 -15.81 -51.73 -0.92
N MET A 32 -15.02 -52.25 0.02
CA MET A 32 -14.42 -51.45 1.09
C MET A 32 -13.33 -50.50 0.59
N LEU A 33 -12.53 -50.92 -0.40
CA LEU A 33 -11.54 -50.06 -1.06
C LEU A 33 -12.19 -48.96 -1.90
N HIS A 34 -13.31 -49.24 -2.57
CA HIS A 34 -14.04 -48.24 -3.38
C HIS A 34 -14.53 -47.05 -2.55
N THR A 35 -15.05 -47.28 -1.34
CA THR A 35 -15.53 -46.19 -0.48
C THR A 35 -14.42 -45.35 0.13
N HIS A 36 -13.17 -45.85 0.13
CA HIS A 36 -12.00 -45.10 0.61
C HIS A 36 -11.18 -44.46 -0.52
N LEU A 37 -11.39 -44.85 -1.77
CA LEU A 37 -10.70 -44.31 -2.95
C LEU A 37 -11.56 -43.32 -3.76
N SER A 38 -12.86 -43.24 -3.51
CA SER A 38 -13.75 -42.27 -4.17
C SER A 38 -13.73 -40.94 -3.40
N PRO A 39 -13.19 -39.85 -3.97
CA PRO A 39 -13.01 -38.57 -3.25
C PRO A 39 -14.33 -37.81 -2.98
N GLY A 40 -15.48 -38.35 -3.39
CA GLY A 40 -16.78 -37.70 -3.35
C GLY A 40 -17.42 -37.61 -4.74
N SER A 41 -18.71 -37.25 -4.78
CA SER A 41 -19.45 -37.06 -6.04
C SER A 41 -18.91 -35.89 -6.85
N LEU A 42 -18.93 -36.05 -8.17
CA LEU A 42 -18.52 -35.01 -9.12
C LEU A 42 -19.65 -33.99 -9.32
N SER A 43 -19.30 -32.78 -9.74
CA SER A 43 -20.27 -31.74 -10.06
C SER A 43 -21.18 -32.13 -11.23
N GLY A 44 -22.48 -31.96 -11.02
CA GLY A 44 -23.52 -32.03 -12.06
C GLY A 44 -23.93 -30.68 -12.61
N VAL A 45 -23.27 -29.59 -12.21
CA VAL A 45 -23.66 -28.23 -12.60
C VAL A 45 -23.14 -27.90 -14.00
N ASN A 46 -24.04 -27.55 -14.91
CA ASN A 46 -23.70 -26.93 -16.19
C ASN A 46 -24.09 -25.44 -16.16
N HIS A 47 -23.12 -24.57 -15.93
CA HIS A 47 -23.36 -23.13 -15.86
C HIS A 47 -23.54 -22.49 -17.24
N SER A 48 -22.81 -22.94 -18.26
CA SER A 48 -22.89 -22.39 -19.61
C SER A 48 -24.16 -22.82 -20.36
N GLY A 49 -24.81 -23.90 -19.91
CA GLY A 49 -25.93 -24.52 -20.62
C GLY A 49 -25.53 -25.14 -21.95
N THR A 50 -24.22 -25.31 -22.20
CA THR A 50 -23.66 -25.88 -23.42
C THR A 50 -23.01 -27.21 -23.14
N THR A 51 -23.06 -28.14 -24.10
CA THR A 51 -22.31 -29.38 -24.03
C THR A 51 -20.87 -29.15 -24.47
N VAL A 52 -19.93 -29.77 -23.77
CA VAL A 52 -18.51 -29.76 -24.13
C VAL A 52 -18.12 -31.17 -24.56
N ASN A 53 -17.68 -31.34 -25.80
CA ASN A 53 -17.35 -32.65 -26.39
C ASN A 53 -18.47 -33.71 -26.25
N GLY A 54 -19.73 -33.27 -26.20
CA GLY A 54 -20.90 -34.15 -26.06
C GLY A 54 -21.28 -34.52 -24.62
N TYR A 55 -20.64 -33.92 -23.62
CA TYR A 55 -20.95 -34.11 -22.20
C TYR A 55 -21.60 -32.86 -21.61
N ASP A 56 -22.61 -33.05 -20.75
CA ASP A 56 -23.32 -31.96 -20.08
C ASP A 56 -22.66 -31.54 -18.77
N SER A 57 -22.02 -32.46 -18.05
CA SER A 57 -21.40 -32.17 -16.74
C SER A 57 -20.35 -33.21 -16.36
N HIS A 58 -19.48 -32.88 -15.40
CA HIS A 58 -18.45 -33.79 -14.92
C HIS A 58 -19.00 -35.04 -14.24
N ALA A 59 -20.20 -34.96 -13.68
CA ALA A 59 -20.99 -36.06 -13.15
C ALA A 59 -21.10 -37.29 -14.08
N MET A 60 -20.98 -37.10 -15.39
CA MET A 60 -21.00 -38.19 -16.37
C MET A 60 -19.74 -39.05 -16.34
N PHE A 61 -18.66 -38.58 -15.71
CA PHE A 61 -17.37 -39.27 -15.62
C PHE A 61 -17.12 -39.93 -14.26
N GLU A 62 -18.13 -40.03 -13.39
CA GLU A 62 -17.96 -40.60 -12.03
C GLU A 62 -17.38 -42.02 -12.04
N GLU A 63 -17.67 -42.80 -13.08
CA GLU A 63 -17.14 -44.16 -13.27
C GLU A 63 -15.86 -44.20 -14.13
N GLU A 64 -15.49 -43.08 -14.77
CA GLU A 64 -14.42 -42.97 -15.75
C GLU A 64 -13.32 -41.99 -15.28
N CYS A 65 -12.73 -42.30 -14.13
CA CYS A 65 -11.75 -41.44 -13.44
C CYS A 65 -10.55 -41.01 -14.31
N THR A 66 -10.21 -41.79 -15.33
CA THR A 66 -9.07 -41.54 -16.22
C THR A 66 -9.26 -40.35 -17.17
N HIS A 67 -10.47 -39.79 -17.28
CA HIS A 67 -10.68 -38.54 -18.00
C HIS A 67 -9.90 -37.39 -17.35
N CYS A 68 -9.89 -37.34 -16.01
CA CYS A 68 -9.21 -36.29 -15.26
C CYS A 68 -7.88 -36.75 -14.64
N HIS A 69 -7.75 -38.03 -14.27
CA HIS A 69 -6.54 -38.56 -13.61
C HIS A 69 -5.62 -39.34 -14.55
N ALA A 70 -4.31 -39.26 -14.29
CA ALA A 70 -3.31 -40.13 -14.91
C ALA A 70 -3.06 -41.38 -14.03
N PRO A 71 -2.64 -42.54 -14.58
CA PRO A 71 -2.53 -43.81 -13.84
C PRO A 71 -1.53 -43.86 -12.66
N VAL A 72 -0.75 -42.81 -12.40
CA VAL A 72 0.29 -42.74 -11.34
C VAL A 72 0.52 -41.31 -10.84
N HIS A 73 0.27 -40.31 -11.68
CA HIS A 73 0.34 -38.90 -11.31
C HIS A 73 -1.04 -38.34 -10.95
N CYS A 74 -1.06 -37.31 -10.11
CA CYS A 74 -2.22 -36.45 -9.93
C CYS A 74 -2.69 -35.86 -11.27
N ILE A 75 -3.86 -35.22 -11.25
CA ILE A 75 -4.42 -34.49 -12.39
C ILE A 75 -3.40 -33.58 -13.09
N THR A 76 -3.49 -33.52 -14.42
CA THR A 76 -2.57 -32.79 -15.30
C THR A 76 -3.34 -31.74 -16.10
N GLU A 77 -2.75 -30.57 -16.34
CA GLU A 77 -3.39 -29.45 -17.06
C GLU A 77 -4.03 -29.86 -18.40
N ASN A 78 -3.32 -30.69 -19.17
CA ASN A 78 -3.75 -31.11 -20.51
C ASN A 78 -5.09 -31.86 -20.52
N LYS A 79 -5.45 -32.52 -19.41
CA LYS A 79 -6.71 -33.29 -19.33
C LYS A 79 -7.93 -32.37 -19.24
N CYS A 80 -7.82 -31.29 -18.47
CA CYS A 80 -8.87 -30.27 -18.38
C CYS A 80 -9.03 -29.56 -19.74
N GLN A 81 -7.91 -29.18 -20.34
CA GLN A 81 -7.88 -28.44 -21.62
C GLN A 81 -8.33 -29.26 -22.83
N GLY A 82 -8.29 -30.60 -22.75
CA GLY A 82 -8.82 -31.46 -23.82
C GLY A 82 -10.32 -31.27 -24.07
N CYS A 83 -11.05 -30.79 -23.06
CA CYS A 83 -12.47 -30.41 -23.20
C CYS A 83 -12.63 -28.88 -23.16
N HIS A 84 -11.95 -28.19 -22.24
CA HIS A 84 -11.99 -26.73 -22.13
C HIS A 84 -10.96 -26.05 -23.04
N MET A 85 -11.16 -26.22 -24.35
CA MET A 85 -10.24 -25.73 -25.38
C MET A 85 -10.22 -24.19 -25.46
N ASP A 86 -11.33 -23.53 -25.14
CA ASP A 86 -11.44 -22.08 -25.00
C ASP A 86 -10.51 -21.54 -23.89
N ILE A 87 -10.47 -22.22 -22.75
CA ILE A 87 -9.55 -21.88 -21.64
C ILE A 87 -8.10 -22.18 -22.03
N ALA A 88 -7.87 -23.25 -22.79
CA ALA A 88 -6.55 -23.55 -23.34
C ALA A 88 -6.06 -22.43 -24.27
N GLN A 89 -6.96 -21.91 -25.11
CA GLN A 89 -6.68 -20.79 -26.00
C GLN A 89 -6.40 -19.50 -25.20
N GLN A 90 -7.23 -19.17 -24.21
CA GLN A 90 -7.00 -18.01 -23.34
C GLN A 90 -5.59 -18.01 -22.75
N ARG A 91 -5.18 -19.14 -22.13
CA ARG A 91 -3.83 -19.30 -21.55
C ARG A 91 -2.71 -19.17 -22.59
N ALA A 92 -2.92 -19.66 -23.81
CA ALA A 92 -1.89 -19.68 -24.85
C ALA A 92 -1.74 -18.33 -25.58
N GLU A 93 -2.85 -17.63 -25.82
CA GLU A 93 -2.89 -16.43 -26.67
C GLU A 93 -2.81 -15.12 -25.88
N THR A 94 -2.59 -15.16 -24.57
CA THR A 94 -2.58 -13.97 -23.68
C THR A 94 -3.89 -13.17 -23.70
N VAL A 95 -5.02 -13.87 -23.88
CA VAL A 95 -6.36 -13.28 -23.93
C VAL A 95 -7.19 -13.81 -22.76
N GLY A 96 -8.06 -12.97 -22.22
CA GLY A 96 -8.96 -13.34 -21.11
C GLY A 96 -8.23 -13.49 -19.76
N LEU A 97 -9.02 -13.75 -18.71
CA LEU A 97 -8.56 -13.73 -17.32
C LEU A 97 -7.51 -14.81 -17.01
N HIS A 98 -7.67 -16.03 -17.55
CA HIS A 98 -6.77 -17.16 -17.28
C HIS A 98 -5.34 -16.96 -17.81
N SER A 99 -5.12 -16.00 -18.70
CA SER A 99 -3.77 -15.66 -19.15
C SER A 99 -3.01 -14.74 -18.18
N ARG A 100 -3.74 -14.02 -17.34
CA ARG A 100 -3.19 -12.99 -16.44
C ARG A 100 -3.10 -13.43 -14.99
N LEU A 101 -3.88 -14.44 -14.61
CA LEU A 101 -3.82 -14.99 -13.26
C LEU A 101 -2.59 -15.90 -13.08
N PRO A 102 -1.90 -15.80 -11.94
CA PRO A 102 -0.83 -16.75 -11.58
C PRO A 102 -1.43 -18.12 -11.23
N GLY A 103 -0.67 -19.19 -11.44
CA GLY A 103 -1.04 -20.55 -11.00
C GLY A 103 -2.01 -21.29 -11.94
N THR A 104 -2.29 -20.77 -13.13
CA THR A 104 -3.26 -21.35 -14.08
C THR A 104 -2.78 -22.65 -14.72
N GLU A 105 -1.53 -23.06 -14.49
CA GLU A 105 -0.99 -24.39 -14.80
C GLU A 105 -1.52 -25.50 -13.88
N LYS A 106 -2.18 -25.16 -12.77
CA LYS A 106 -2.82 -26.12 -11.86
C LYS A 106 -4.28 -25.76 -11.66
N CYS A 107 -5.12 -26.04 -12.65
CA CYS A 107 -6.54 -25.68 -12.66
C CYS A 107 -7.26 -25.99 -11.32
N GLN A 108 -6.94 -27.13 -10.70
CA GLN A 108 -7.50 -27.56 -9.42
C GLN A 108 -7.19 -26.71 -8.19
N SER A 109 -6.21 -25.81 -8.24
CA SER A 109 -5.95 -24.92 -7.10
C SER A 109 -7.09 -23.92 -6.93
N CYS A 110 -7.77 -23.57 -8.02
CA CYS A 110 -8.90 -22.66 -8.04
C CYS A 110 -10.22 -23.42 -8.29
N HIS A 111 -10.21 -24.36 -9.22
CA HIS A 111 -11.36 -25.15 -9.66
C HIS A 111 -11.37 -26.53 -9.01
N VAL A 112 -11.80 -26.57 -7.75
CA VAL A 112 -11.81 -27.81 -6.97
C VAL A 112 -13.07 -28.64 -7.26
N GLU A 113 -12.84 -29.85 -7.77
CA GLU A 113 -13.86 -30.88 -7.99
C GLU A 113 -14.04 -31.78 -6.73
N HIS A 114 -15.00 -32.70 -6.77
CA HIS A 114 -15.39 -33.63 -5.69
C HIS A 114 -16.08 -32.96 -4.50
N ARG A 115 -16.71 -31.81 -4.74
CA ARG A 115 -17.47 -31.07 -3.72
C ARG A 115 -18.96 -31.39 -3.70
N GLY A 116 -19.38 -32.40 -4.46
CA GLY A 116 -20.77 -32.85 -4.53
C GLY A 116 -21.47 -32.45 -5.83
N ARG A 117 -22.65 -33.02 -6.06
CA ARG A 117 -23.41 -32.88 -7.31
C ARG A 117 -23.83 -31.44 -7.61
N ASP A 118 -24.04 -30.63 -6.59
CA ASP A 118 -24.48 -29.23 -6.73
C ASP A 118 -23.31 -28.23 -6.68
N ALA A 119 -22.06 -28.71 -6.63
CA ALA A 119 -20.91 -27.82 -6.50
C ALA A 119 -20.63 -27.03 -7.78
N VAL A 120 -20.59 -25.71 -7.67
CA VAL A 120 -20.21 -24.81 -8.78
C VAL A 120 -18.70 -24.65 -8.79
N ILE A 121 -18.01 -25.37 -9.67
CA ILE A 121 -16.53 -25.40 -9.73
C ILE A 121 -15.93 -24.02 -10.06
N SER A 122 -16.66 -23.19 -10.82
CA SER A 122 -16.23 -21.83 -11.19
C SER A 122 -16.40 -20.79 -10.08
N ALA A 123 -17.24 -21.03 -9.08
CA ALA A 123 -17.57 -20.02 -8.07
C ALA A 123 -16.40 -19.66 -7.14
N VAL A 124 -15.41 -20.54 -6.98
CA VAL A 124 -14.32 -20.37 -6.00
C VAL A 124 -13.07 -19.67 -6.59
N ALA A 125 -13.07 -19.39 -7.90
CA ALA A 125 -11.93 -18.76 -8.56
C ALA A 125 -11.84 -17.23 -8.35
N PHE A 126 -12.94 -16.55 -8.01
CA PHE A 126 -13.00 -15.08 -8.03
C PHE A 126 -12.82 -14.41 -6.67
N GLU A 127 -13.11 -15.08 -5.55
CA GLU A 127 -12.95 -14.50 -4.20
C GLU A 127 -11.47 -14.21 -3.83
N ASN A 128 -10.51 -14.75 -4.59
CA ASN A 128 -9.08 -14.66 -4.30
C ASN A 128 -8.31 -13.73 -5.25
N ILE A 129 -8.98 -12.96 -6.11
CA ILE A 129 -8.32 -12.02 -7.03
C ILE A 129 -8.01 -10.72 -6.27
N ASN A 130 -6.81 -10.65 -5.72
CA ASN A 130 -6.30 -9.43 -5.09
C ASN A 130 -5.82 -8.46 -6.19
N HIS A 131 -6.65 -7.46 -6.52
CA HIS A 131 -6.35 -6.45 -7.54
C HIS A 131 -5.15 -5.59 -7.16
N GLU A 132 -5.04 -5.19 -5.89
CA GLU A 132 -3.91 -4.39 -5.40
C GLU A 132 -2.58 -5.10 -5.62
N ALA A 133 -2.51 -6.40 -5.29
CA ALA A 133 -1.30 -7.20 -5.48
C ALA A 133 -0.98 -7.50 -6.96
N LEU A 134 -1.98 -7.49 -7.85
CA LEU A 134 -1.82 -7.84 -9.25
C LEU A 134 -1.59 -6.62 -10.16
N SER A 135 -2.17 -5.47 -9.82
CA SER A 135 -2.14 -4.25 -10.66
C SER A 135 -1.75 -2.99 -9.91
N GLY A 136 -1.51 -3.03 -8.59
CA GLY A 136 -1.27 -1.84 -7.77
C GLY A 136 -2.54 -0.98 -7.57
N PHE A 137 -3.71 -1.49 -7.95
CA PHE A 137 -4.99 -0.77 -7.87
C PHE A 137 -5.90 -1.39 -6.81
N SER A 138 -6.26 -0.58 -5.83
CA SER A 138 -7.16 -0.91 -4.74
C SER A 138 -8.62 -0.77 -5.15
N LEU A 139 -9.40 -1.80 -4.87
CA LEU A 139 -10.85 -1.80 -5.09
C LEU A 139 -11.64 -1.20 -3.92
N VAL A 140 -11.00 -0.77 -2.82
CA VAL A 140 -11.68 -0.34 -1.59
C VAL A 140 -12.72 0.76 -1.83
N HIS A 141 -12.48 1.65 -2.80
CA HIS A 141 -13.44 2.71 -3.20
C HIS A 141 -14.12 2.44 -4.55
N HIS A 142 -13.93 1.25 -5.12
CA HIS A 142 -14.45 0.82 -6.42
C HIS A 142 -15.31 -0.46 -6.30
N GLU A 143 -15.88 -0.72 -5.13
CA GLU A 143 -16.86 -1.80 -4.95
C GLU A 143 -18.25 -1.38 -5.43
N VAL A 144 -18.56 -0.08 -5.40
CA VAL A 144 -19.86 0.50 -5.73
C VAL A 144 -19.66 1.70 -6.64
N SER A 145 -20.47 1.78 -7.69
CA SER A 145 -20.51 2.90 -8.64
C SER A 145 -21.12 4.16 -8.02
N PHE A 146 -20.92 5.32 -8.67
CA PHE A 146 -21.45 6.62 -8.24
C PHE A 146 -22.98 6.64 -8.10
N ASP A 147 -23.69 5.79 -8.85
CA ASP A 147 -25.14 5.63 -8.78
C ASP A 147 -25.62 4.66 -7.68
N GLY A 148 -24.68 4.10 -6.90
CA GLY A 148 -24.96 3.14 -5.83
C GLY A 148 -25.10 1.69 -6.29
N THR A 149 -24.83 1.37 -7.56
CA THR A 149 -24.84 -0.01 -8.06
C THR A 149 -23.54 -0.75 -7.72
N GLN A 150 -23.64 -2.02 -7.35
CA GLN A 150 -22.45 -2.86 -7.11
C GLN A 150 -21.65 -3.01 -8.41
N MET A 151 -20.36 -2.70 -8.36
CA MET A 151 -19.47 -2.94 -9.49
C MET A 151 -19.20 -4.44 -9.67
N VAL A 152 -19.27 -4.89 -10.91
CA VAL A 152 -18.81 -6.20 -11.38
C VAL A 152 -17.61 -6.03 -12.31
N CYS A 153 -16.93 -7.13 -12.64
CA CYS A 153 -15.73 -7.11 -13.46
C CYS A 153 -15.94 -6.34 -14.78
N GLU A 154 -17.08 -6.55 -15.42
CA GLU A 154 -17.45 -5.97 -16.71
C GLU A 154 -17.69 -4.46 -16.65
N ASN A 155 -17.84 -3.86 -15.47
CA ASN A 155 -17.91 -2.40 -15.34
C ASN A 155 -16.57 -1.74 -15.67
N CYS A 156 -15.45 -2.43 -15.44
CA CYS A 156 -14.10 -1.91 -15.74
C CYS A 156 -13.48 -2.64 -16.94
N HIS A 157 -13.68 -3.95 -17.04
CA HIS A 157 -13.07 -4.83 -18.04
C HIS A 157 -14.07 -5.15 -19.15
N THR A 158 -14.04 -4.37 -20.23
CA THR A 158 -14.99 -4.53 -21.33
C THR A 158 -14.63 -5.67 -22.27
N GLU A 159 -15.61 -6.20 -23.00
CA GLU A 159 -15.41 -7.22 -24.04
C GLU A 159 -14.70 -8.52 -23.57
N GLY A 160 -14.72 -8.82 -22.27
CA GLY A 160 -14.02 -9.97 -21.68
C GLY A 160 -12.49 -9.84 -21.70
N ARG A 161 -11.98 -8.62 -21.90
CA ARG A 161 -10.56 -8.29 -21.86
C ARG A 161 -10.22 -7.70 -20.50
N PHE A 162 -9.25 -8.34 -19.83
CA PHE A 162 -8.81 -7.99 -18.48
C PHE A 162 -7.47 -7.25 -18.49
N ALA A 163 -7.29 -6.34 -19.44
CA ALA A 163 -6.04 -5.59 -19.62
C ALA A 163 -6.09 -4.28 -18.82
N ALA A 164 -4.99 -3.87 -18.21
CA ALA A 164 -4.94 -2.65 -17.40
C ALA A 164 -5.08 -1.38 -18.27
N ASP A 165 -4.53 -1.40 -19.48
CA ASP A 165 -4.53 -0.30 -20.44
C ASP A 165 -5.90 -0.04 -21.09
N GLU A 166 -6.88 -0.91 -20.84
CA GLU A 166 -8.25 -0.75 -21.34
C GLU A 166 -9.14 0.05 -20.38
N VAL A 167 -8.79 0.08 -19.10
CA VAL A 167 -9.61 0.75 -18.10
C VAL A 167 -9.40 2.26 -18.24
N SER A 168 -10.43 2.96 -18.74
CA SER A 168 -10.41 4.43 -18.79
C SER A 168 -10.91 5.00 -17.48
N CYS A 169 -9.99 5.61 -16.72
CA CYS A 169 -10.33 6.32 -15.50
C CYS A 169 -11.19 7.55 -15.80
N VAL A 170 -10.80 8.31 -16.84
CA VAL A 170 -11.46 9.55 -17.25
C VAL A 170 -12.93 9.31 -17.61
N ALA A 171 -13.23 8.26 -18.38
CA ALA A 171 -14.60 7.99 -18.82
C ALA A 171 -15.59 7.77 -17.66
N CYS A 172 -15.14 7.19 -16.54
CA CYS A 172 -15.98 7.00 -15.36
C CYS A 172 -16.00 8.21 -14.42
N HIS A 173 -14.85 8.86 -14.22
CA HIS A 173 -14.75 9.98 -13.29
C HIS A 173 -15.25 11.31 -13.88
N GLU A 174 -15.39 11.43 -15.20
CA GLU A 174 -16.01 12.58 -15.86
C GLU A 174 -17.48 12.76 -15.43
N ASP A 175 -18.20 11.66 -15.21
CA ASP A 175 -19.59 11.69 -14.74
C ASP A 175 -19.72 12.16 -13.28
N ALA A 176 -18.66 11.99 -12.48
CA ALA A 176 -18.64 12.40 -11.07
C ALA A 176 -18.21 13.86 -10.90
N ASP A 177 -17.09 14.25 -11.52
CA ASP A 177 -16.56 15.62 -11.48
C ASP A 177 -15.71 15.92 -12.73
N GLY A 178 -16.39 16.09 -13.86
CA GLY A 178 -15.74 16.30 -15.16
C GLY A 178 -14.87 17.56 -15.25
N GLU A 179 -15.16 18.62 -14.50
CA GLU A 179 -14.33 19.83 -14.52
C GLU A 179 -12.97 19.57 -13.86
N LEU A 180 -12.97 18.95 -12.68
CA LEU A 180 -11.74 18.58 -11.99
C LEU A 180 -10.91 17.60 -12.83
N ILE A 181 -11.54 16.55 -13.36
CA ILE A 181 -10.85 15.51 -14.12
C ILE A 181 -10.27 16.07 -15.42
N ALA A 182 -11.01 16.92 -16.14
CA ALA A 182 -10.52 17.53 -17.38
C ALA A 182 -9.34 18.47 -17.12
N GLN A 183 -9.38 19.26 -16.04
CA GLN A 183 -8.25 20.12 -15.68
C GLN A 183 -7.03 19.29 -15.26
N HIS A 184 -7.24 18.33 -14.35
CA HIS A 184 -6.17 17.51 -13.78
C HIS A 184 -5.46 16.67 -14.86
N SER A 185 -6.21 16.05 -15.77
CA SER A 185 -5.63 15.27 -16.87
C SER A 185 -4.89 16.15 -17.89
N THR A 186 -5.33 17.40 -18.09
CA THR A 186 -4.62 18.36 -18.95
C THR A 186 -3.30 18.81 -18.33
N GLU A 187 -3.25 19.01 -17.02
CA GLU A 187 -2.06 19.50 -16.30
C GLU A 187 -1.05 18.38 -16.01
N HIS A 188 -1.51 17.16 -15.74
CA HIS A 188 -0.69 16.06 -15.24
C HIS A 188 -0.65 14.81 -16.13
N GLY A 189 -1.48 14.74 -17.18
CA GLY A 189 -1.60 13.59 -18.07
C GLY A 189 -2.68 12.59 -17.64
N GLU A 190 -2.94 11.59 -18.49
CA GLU A 190 -4.03 10.61 -18.31
C GLU A 190 -3.59 9.31 -17.62
N ASN A 191 -2.28 9.15 -17.35
CA ASN A 191 -1.74 7.98 -16.67
C ASN A 191 -1.99 8.06 -15.16
N CYS A 192 -3.25 7.92 -14.76
CA CYS A 192 -3.69 8.13 -13.39
C CYS A 192 -2.91 7.23 -12.41
N LEU A 193 -2.61 5.98 -12.81
CA LEU A 193 -1.93 4.99 -11.95
C LEU A 193 -0.43 5.26 -11.72
N ASP A 194 0.18 6.22 -12.46
CA ASP A 194 1.54 6.67 -12.14
C ASP A 194 1.55 7.40 -10.78
N CYS A 195 0.39 7.96 -10.39
CA CYS A 195 0.22 8.70 -9.15
C CYS A 195 -0.91 8.17 -8.27
N HIS A 196 -1.86 7.37 -8.73
CA HIS A 196 -3.01 6.94 -7.92
C HIS A 196 -3.11 5.42 -7.78
N ASP A 197 -3.38 4.94 -6.56
CA ASP A 197 -3.58 3.52 -6.25
C ASP A 197 -5.04 3.08 -6.28
N GLY A 198 -5.97 3.92 -6.74
CA GLY A 198 -7.40 3.60 -6.71
C GLY A 198 -8.10 3.88 -5.37
N THR A 199 -7.41 4.34 -4.32
CA THR A 199 -8.09 4.97 -3.17
C THR A 199 -8.12 6.50 -3.30
N GLY A 200 -7.50 7.05 -4.35
CA GLY A 200 -7.29 8.48 -4.51
C GLY A 200 -6.05 9.01 -3.77
N ALA A 201 -5.25 8.12 -3.15
CA ALA A 201 -3.97 8.50 -2.58
C ALA A 201 -2.95 8.77 -3.70
N ILE A 202 -1.94 9.60 -3.40
CA ILE A 202 -0.80 9.76 -4.30
C ILE A 202 0.23 8.66 -3.97
N VAL A 203 0.49 7.75 -4.90
CA VAL A 203 1.54 6.73 -4.78
C VAL A 203 2.92 7.37 -4.91
N GLU A 204 3.90 6.79 -4.22
CA GLU A 204 5.32 7.18 -4.28
C GLU A 204 5.66 8.61 -3.79
N PHE A 205 4.70 9.38 -3.27
CA PHE A 205 4.98 10.64 -2.58
C PHE A 205 5.13 10.46 -1.07
N ASP A 206 6.36 10.60 -0.58
CA ASP A 206 6.64 10.58 0.85
C ASP A 206 6.46 11.98 1.46
N HIS A 207 5.34 12.19 2.15
CA HIS A 207 5.06 13.42 2.89
C HIS A 207 6.18 13.79 3.86
N ALA A 208 6.87 12.81 4.47
CA ALA A 208 7.95 13.07 5.43
C ALA A 208 9.15 13.83 4.82
N THR A 209 9.28 13.85 3.49
CA THR A 209 10.31 14.64 2.81
C THR A 209 10.01 16.14 2.74
N VAL A 210 8.74 16.53 2.95
CA VAL A 210 8.30 17.93 2.91
C VAL A 210 7.67 18.41 4.22
N TYR A 211 6.80 17.60 4.82
CA TYR A 211 6.10 17.88 6.07
C TYR A 211 5.71 16.54 6.71
N LEU A 212 6.32 16.23 7.84
CA LEU A 212 6.06 14.98 8.55
C LEU A 212 4.65 15.03 9.15
N LEU A 213 3.77 14.15 8.64
CA LEU A 213 2.45 13.93 9.22
C LEU A 213 2.60 13.07 10.46
N GLU A 214 2.59 13.70 11.63
CA GLU A 214 2.70 13.04 12.93
C GLU A 214 1.70 13.63 13.94
N GLY A 215 1.29 12.82 14.91
CA GLY A 215 0.32 13.24 15.93
C GLY A 215 -1.04 13.54 15.32
N ASP A 216 -1.64 14.68 15.68
CA ASP A 216 -2.98 15.06 15.20
C ASP A 216 -3.01 15.33 13.68
N HIS A 217 -1.87 15.59 13.03
CA HIS A 217 -1.80 15.78 11.59
C HIS A 217 -1.90 14.47 10.80
N GLU A 218 -1.74 13.30 11.43
CA GLU A 218 -1.85 11.98 10.75
C GLU A 218 -3.26 11.71 10.20
N ALA A 219 -4.28 12.26 10.87
CA ALA A 219 -5.67 12.06 10.52
C ALA A 219 -6.24 13.18 9.62
N ALA A 220 -5.43 14.20 9.30
CA ALA A 220 -5.88 15.33 8.49
C ALA A 220 -6.21 14.88 7.06
N GLY A 221 -7.38 15.25 6.56
CA GLY A 221 -7.73 15.02 5.16
C GLY A 221 -6.87 15.88 4.22
N CYS A 222 -6.62 15.41 2.99
CA CYS A 222 -5.74 16.10 2.04
C CYS A 222 -6.12 17.58 1.82
N VAL A 223 -7.42 17.86 1.71
CA VAL A 223 -7.95 19.20 1.45
C VAL A 223 -7.89 20.14 2.64
N GLU A 224 -7.59 19.64 3.85
CA GLU A 224 -7.39 20.48 5.03
C GLU A 224 -6.09 21.30 4.92
N CYS A 225 -5.09 20.77 4.21
CA CYS A 225 -3.85 21.48 3.87
C CYS A 225 -3.82 21.93 2.40
N HIS A 226 -4.22 21.06 1.48
CA HIS A 226 -4.17 21.28 0.03
C HIS A 226 -5.51 21.80 -0.49
N ALA A 227 -5.78 23.07 -0.22
CA ALA A 227 -7.00 23.72 -0.66
C ALA A 227 -7.20 23.58 -2.18
N ASN A 228 -8.39 23.12 -2.59
CA ASN A 228 -8.74 22.84 -4.00
C ASN A 228 -7.76 21.89 -4.71
N TYR A 229 -7.14 20.95 -3.97
CA TYR A 229 -6.18 19.99 -4.51
C TYR A 229 -4.91 20.63 -5.11
N VAL A 230 -4.55 21.84 -4.66
CA VAL A 230 -3.27 22.45 -5.00
C VAL A 230 -2.20 21.94 -4.03
N PHE A 231 -1.38 21.00 -4.50
CA PHE A 231 -0.33 20.37 -3.70
C PHE A 231 0.98 21.15 -3.67
N ALA A 232 1.36 21.74 -4.80
CA ALA A 232 2.60 22.50 -4.92
C ALA A 232 2.47 23.86 -4.23
N GLY A 233 3.46 24.18 -3.39
CA GLY A 233 3.54 25.49 -2.72
C GLY A 233 2.63 25.64 -1.50
N THR A 234 2.00 24.57 -1.03
CA THR A 234 1.32 24.56 0.28
C THR A 234 2.31 24.95 1.38
N SER A 235 1.90 25.92 2.20
CA SER A 235 2.75 26.42 3.29
C SER A 235 3.00 25.30 4.31
N GLN A 236 4.26 25.20 4.75
CA GLN A 236 4.67 24.30 5.84
C GLN A 236 4.70 25.03 7.18
N ASN A 237 4.45 26.34 7.17
CA ASN A 237 4.55 27.14 8.38
C ASN A 237 3.30 26.95 9.26
N CYS A 238 3.53 26.82 10.57
CA CYS A 238 2.47 26.56 11.54
C CYS A 238 1.38 27.63 11.51
N GLU A 239 1.74 28.90 11.31
CA GLU A 239 0.81 30.05 11.29
C GLU A 239 -0.20 30.02 10.15
N ALA A 240 0.06 29.25 9.09
CA ALA A 240 -0.87 29.12 7.98
C ALA A 240 -2.22 28.52 8.43
N CYS A 241 -2.19 27.72 9.50
CA CYS A 241 -3.38 27.11 10.10
C CYS A 241 -3.59 27.52 11.57
N HIS A 242 -2.49 27.67 12.33
CA HIS A 242 -2.52 27.92 13.77
C HIS A 242 -2.08 29.34 14.10
N GLY A 243 -3.02 30.22 14.43
CA GLY A 243 -2.70 31.56 14.90
C GLY A 243 -1.96 31.56 16.26
N GLU A 244 -1.16 32.59 16.49
CA GLU A 244 -0.49 32.83 17.78
C GLU A 244 -1.53 32.93 18.92
N PRO A 245 -1.47 32.06 19.94
CA PRO A 245 -2.49 32.02 20.98
C PRO A 245 -2.31 33.14 22.01
N ASP A 246 -3.42 33.62 22.58
CA ASP A 246 -3.44 34.70 23.59
C ASP A 246 -2.56 34.40 24.82
N ILE A 247 -2.36 33.12 25.16
CA ILE A 247 -1.54 32.69 26.30
C ILE A 247 -0.07 33.13 26.18
N HIS A 248 0.42 33.32 24.96
CA HIS A 248 1.77 33.81 24.70
C HIS A 248 1.89 35.33 24.92
N ALA A 249 0.77 36.06 25.00
CA ALA A 249 0.74 37.51 25.18
C ALA A 249 1.63 38.29 24.18
N GLY A 250 1.80 37.76 22.97
CA GLY A 250 2.61 38.36 21.91
C GLY A 250 4.12 38.36 22.19
N GLN A 251 4.61 37.45 23.05
CA GLN A 251 6.01 37.46 23.49
C GLN A 251 6.95 36.64 22.61
N PHE A 252 6.46 35.67 21.83
CA PHE A 252 7.30 34.64 21.20
C PHE A 252 7.35 34.66 19.67
N GLY A 253 6.43 35.37 19.01
CA GLY A 253 6.41 35.46 17.55
C GLY A 253 5.81 34.22 16.87
N GLN A 254 6.25 33.97 15.63
CA GLN A 254 5.73 32.87 14.78
C GLN A 254 6.69 31.66 14.69
N GLU A 255 7.76 31.65 15.49
CA GLU A 255 8.77 30.59 15.50
C GLU A 255 8.34 29.41 16.40
N CYS A 256 7.16 28.85 16.12
CA CYS A 256 6.49 27.85 16.97
C CYS A 256 7.37 26.62 17.28
N VAL A 257 8.14 26.17 16.28
CA VAL A 257 9.00 24.97 16.34
C VAL A 257 10.14 25.06 17.35
N ARG A 258 10.40 26.24 17.91
CA ARG A 258 11.42 26.43 18.97
C ARG A 258 11.00 25.83 20.30
N CYS A 259 9.69 25.78 20.53
CA CYS A 259 9.11 25.33 21.78
C CYS A 259 8.16 24.15 21.59
N HIS A 260 7.51 24.05 20.43
CA HIS A 260 6.48 23.07 20.11
C HIS A 260 6.94 22.08 19.05
N THR A 261 6.26 20.93 18.97
CA THR A 261 6.50 19.88 17.97
C THR A 261 5.26 19.67 17.13
N ALA A 262 5.39 19.11 15.92
CA ALA A 262 4.24 18.78 15.10
C ALA A 262 3.35 17.68 15.72
N VAL A 263 3.92 16.85 16.62
CA VAL A 263 3.18 15.85 17.40
C VAL A 263 2.20 16.50 18.39
N ALA A 264 2.65 17.52 19.13
CA ALA A 264 1.85 18.18 20.17
C ALA A 264 2.38 19.57 20.56
N TRP A 265 1.44 20.44 20.95
CA TRP A 265 1.71 21.75 21.53
C TRP A 265 2.27 21.69 22.97
N ALA A 266 1.98 20.63 23.73
CA ALA A 266 2.43 20.50 25.12
C ALA A 266 3.10 19.14 25.39
N PRO A 267 4.18 19.10 26.21
CA PRO A 267 4.82 20.24 26.89
C PRO A 267 5.67 21.08 25.93
N ALA A 268 5.54 22.41 26.03
CA ALA A 268 6.40 23.33 25.31
C ALA A 268 7.77 23.43 25.99
N GLN A 269 8.85 23.21 25.25
CA GLN A 269 10.21 23.27 25.79
C GLN A 269 11.15 23.94 24.80
N LEU A 270 11.80 25.01 25.25
CA LEU A 270 12.90 25.62 24.51
C LEU A 270 14.13 24.73 24.63
N THR A 271 14.35 23.86 23.66
CA THR A 271 15.46 22.89 23.69
C THR A 271 16.75 23.47 23.12
N GLN A 272 16.65 24.55 22.33
CA GLN A 272 17.79 25.19 21.68
C GLN A 272 17.66 26.71 21.70
N HIS A 273 18.75 27.38 22.08
CA HIS A 273 18.90 28.82 21.95
C HIS A 273 19.93 29.11 20.85
N ARG A 274 19.59 29.99 19.89
CA ARG A 274 20.46 30.30 18.74
C ARG A 274 21.77 30.98 19.18
N PHE A 275 21.66 31.90 20.12
CA PHE A 275 22.78 32.64 20.66
C PHE A 275 23.43 31.86 21.81
N ASN A 276 24.75 31.83 21.88
CA ASN A 276 25.48 31.17 22.95
C ASN A 276 25.21 31.88 24.28
N LEU A 277 24.67 31.14 25.25
CA LEU A 277 24.33 31.66 26.58
C LEU A 277 25.55 31.68 27.53
N GLN A 278 26.70 31.16 27.10
CA GLN A 278 27.94 31.23 27.89
C GLN A 278 28.59 32.60 27.73
N HIS A 279 28.43 33.44 28.75
CA HIS A 279 29.14 34.72 28.87
C HIS A 279 30.52 34.57 29.51
N VAL A 280 31.38 35.57 29.33
CA VAL A 280 32.81 35.57 29.69
C VAL A 280 33.06 35.27 31.17
N ASP A 281 32.10 35.62 32.04
CA ASP A 281 32.21 35.43 33.49
C ASP A 281 31.52 34.14 34.01
N ASP A 282 31.03 33.28 33.12
CA ASP A 282 30.35 32.01 33.42
C ASP A 282 29.13 32.14 34.37
N GLU A 283 28.51 33.33 34.39
CA GLU A 283 27.29 33.60 35.14
C GLU A 283 26.05 33.16 34.34
N SER A 284 25.18 32.37 34.96
CA SER A 284 23.89 32.03 34.35
C SER A 284 22.96 33.24 34.42
N LEU A 285 22.66 33.85 33.27
CA LEU A 285 21.70 34.95 33.19
C LEU A 285 20.27 34.43 33.04
N ASP A 286 19.34 35.07 33.73
CA ASP A 286 17.92 34.87 33.48
C ASP A 286 17.55 35.39 32.07
N CYS A 287 16.63 34.72 31.39
CA CYS A 287 16.26 35.06 30.01
C CYS A 287 15.81 36.53 29.84
N VAL A 288 15.12 37.07 30.85
CA VAL A 288 14.63 38.46 30.89
C VAL A 288 15.74 39.50 30.91
N SER A 289 16.98 39.10 31.21
CA SER A 289 18.15 40.00 31.17
C SER A 289 18.43 40.48 29.75
N CYS A 290 18.21 39.60 28.76
CA CYS A 290 18.39 39.90 27.34
C CYS A 290 17.06 40.24 26.65
N HIS A 291 15.97 39.59 27.07
CA HIS A 291 14.64 39.69 26.49
C HIS A 291 13.69 40.53 27.35
N VAL A 292 13.90 41.85 27.34
CA VAL A 292 13.18 42.77 28.25
C VAL A 292 11.71 42.99 27.84
N ASN A 293 11.43 43.06 26.53
CA ASN A 293 10.09 43.40 26.01
C ASN A 293 9.38 42.21 25.35
N SER A 294 10.14 41.38 24.64
CA SER A 294 9.71 40.12 24.01
C SER A 294 10.91 39.20 23.82
N TYR A 295 10.64 37.93 23.52
CA TYR A 295 11.66 36.93 23.20
C TYR A 295 12.10 36.98 21.73
N GLU A 296 11.46 37.79 20.89
CA GLU A 296 11.92 38.10 19.53
C GLU A 296 13.03 39.15 19.51
N ALA A 297 13.03 40.07 20.48
CA ALA A 297 13.99 41.16 20.57
C ALA A 297 15.08 40.88 21.62
N VAL A 298 16.31 41.24 21.31
CA VAL A 298 17.47 41.14 22.21
C VAL A 298 18.05 42.53 22.45
N ILE A 299 18.34 42.87 23.70
CA ILE A 299 18.95 44.15 24.06
C ILE A 299 20.35 43.94 24.67
N CYS A 300 21.39 44.13 23.87
CA CYS A 300 22.78 43.98 24.31
C CYS A 300 23.29 45.20 25.09
N THR A 301 22.77 46.39 24.77
CA THR A 301 23.26 47.69 25.26
C THR A 301 22.96 47.96 26.73
N ASN A 302 22.13 47.13 27.37
CA ASN A 302 21.90 47.20 28.81
C ASN A 302 23.13 46.76 29.62
N CYS A 303 24.00 45.92 29.04
CA CYS A 303 25.21 45.41 29.68
C CYS A 303 26.50 45.79 28.93
N HIS A 304 26.45 45.92 27.60
CA HIS A 304 27.62 46.28 26.78
C HIS A 304 27.67 47.78 26.49
N GLU A 305 28.74 48.44 26.91
CA GLU A 305 28.93 49.87 26.67
C GLU A 305 29.24 50.18 25.20
N ALA A 306 28.68 51.28 24.70
CA ALA A 306 28.89 51.73 23.33
C ALA A 306 30.37 51.94 22.99
N ALA A 307 31.18 52.44 23.95
CA ALA A 307 32.60 52.70 23.75
C ALA A 307 33.41 51.41 23.49
N ASP A 308 33.10 50.33 24.20
CA ASP A 308 33.75 49.03 24.02
C ASP A 308 33.36 48.41 22.68
N MET A 309 32.08 48.53 22.30
CA MET A 309 31.59 48.06 21.01
C MET A 309 32.20 48.82 19.84
N THR A 310 32.35 50.14 19.92
CA THR A 310 33.03 50.94 18.88
C THR A 310 34.52 50.59 18.77
N THR A 311 35.17 50.26 19.89
CA THR A 311 36.57 49.81 19.88
C THR A 311 36.72 48.46 19.18
N ALA A 312 35.77 47.55 19.36
CA ALA A 312 35.73 46.25 18.69
C ALA A 312 35.29 46.32 17.22
N HIS A 313 34.56 47.37 16.82
CA HIS A 313 34.02 47.58 15.47
C HIS A 313 34.54 48.91 14.87
N PRO A 314 35.83 49.00 14.52
CA PRO A 314 36.39 50.21 13.93
C PRO A 314 35.70 50.53 12.59
N ALA A 315 35.52 51.83 12.31
CA ALA A 315 34.77 52.30 11.13
C ALA A 315 35.37 51.85 9.79
N GLU A 316 36.66 51.51 9.78
CA GLU A 316 37.36 50.95 8.62
C GLU A 316 36.90 49.51 8.29
N VAL A 317 36.39 48.77 9.28
CA VAL A 317 35.93 47.38 9.16
C VAL A 317 34.40 47.29 9.14
N VAL A 318 33.71 48.14 9.92
CA VAL A 318 32.24 48.24 9.96
C VAL A 318 31.83 49.71 9.81
N PRO A 319 31.72 50.21 8.56
CA PRO A 319 31.48 51.63 8.27
C PRO A 319 30.13 52.16 8.77
N GLU A 320 29.17 51.28 9.01
CA GLU A 320 27.80 51.58 9.43
C GLU A 320 27.45 50.92 10.76
N PHE A 321 28.33 51.04 11.77
CA PHE A 321 27.96 50.68 13.16
C PHE A 321 26.96 51.72 13.71
N THR A 322 25.75 51.76 13.16
CA THR A 322 24.64 52.47 13.77
C THR A 322 24.09 51.58 14.88
N HIS A 323 23.79 52.17 16.04
CA HIS A 323 23.21 51.45 17.19
C HIS A 323 21.82 50.83 16.91
N GLU A 324 21.33 50.94 15.67
CA GLU A 324 20.09 50.36 15.17
C GLU A 324 20.31 49.02 14.44
N ALA A 325 21.55 48.67 14.10
CA ALA A 325 21.88 47.35 13.57
C ALA A 325 21.74 46.30 14.69
N SER A 326 20.73 45.44 14.56
CA SER A 326 20.54 44.31 15.48
C SER A 326 21.79 43.45 15.47
N CYS A 327 22.56 43.42 16.58
CA CYS A 327 23.90 42.81 16.65
C CYS A 327 23.92 41.36 16.12
N ILE A 328 22.81 40.65 16.32
CA ILE A 328 22.56 39.28 15.87
C ILE A 328 22.50 39.10 14.35
N THR A 329 22.47 40.20 13.58
CA THR A 329 22.57 40.17 12.12
C THR A 329 23.96 39.70 11.68
N CYS A 330 24.99 40.20 12.35
CA CYS A 330 26.38 39.83 12.11
C CYS A 330 26.88 38.77 13.11
N HIS A 331 26.29 38.71 14.30
CA HIS A 331 26.60 37.74 15.35
C HIS A 331 25.41 36.83 15.68
N PRO A 332 24.91 36.03 14.72
CA PRO A 332 23.71 35.22 14.91
C PRO A 332 23.85 34.17 16.01
N THR A 333 25.06 33.70 16.31
CA THR A 333 25.31 32.68 17.33
C THR A 333 26.07 33.22 18.54
N GLY A 334 26.61 34.44 18.47
CA GLY A 334 27.42 35.03 19.53
C GLY A 334 28.78 34.36 19.68
N ARG A 335 29.22 33.58 18.69
CA ARG A 335 30.48 32.84 18.71
C ARG A 335 31.52 33.50 17.82
N PRO A 336 32.83 33.27 18.08
CA PRO A 336 33.90 33.78 17.23
C PRO A 336 33.80 33.34 15.76
N GLU A 337 33.15 32.21 15.48
CA GLU A 337 32.93 31.71 14.12
C GLU A 337 32.02 32.62 13.26
N ASP A 338 31.14 33.42 13.88
CA ASP A 338 30.26 34.35 13.16
C ASP A 338 31.04 35.38 12.33
N ILE A 339 32.27 35.70 12.75
CA ILE A 339 33.16 36.68 12.10
C ILE A 339 34.35 36.03 11.37
N ALA A 340 34.46 34.70 11.36
CA ALA A 340 35.54 33.99 10.67
C ALA A 340 35.67 34.33 9.17
N PRO A 341 34.57 34.55 8.41
CA PRO A 341 34.66 35.02 7.02
C PRO A 341 35.19 36.46 6.88
N LEU A 342 35.04 37.29 7.92
CA LEU A 342 35.43 38.71 7.93
C LEU A 342 36.85 38.91 8.48
N ALA A 343 37.34 38.02 9.34
CA ALA A 343 38.68 38.09 9.93
C ALA A 343 39.82 38.08 8.89
N GLN A 344 39.60 37.49 7.70
CA GLN A 344 40.57 37.51 6.60
C GLN A 344 40.79 38.92 6.02
N LEU A 345 39.85 39.85 6.19
CA LEU A 345 39.98 41.26 5.78
C LEU A 345 40.78 42.09 6.79
N ILE A 346 40.85 41.64 8.05
CA ILE A 346 41.46 42.37 9.17
C ILE A 346 42.95 41.97 9.33
N SER A 347 43.36 40.80 8.84
CA SER A 347 44.74 40.28 8.97
C SER A 347 45.70 40.64 7.83
N SER A 348 45.31 41.47 6.87
CA SER A 348 46.29 42.00 5.91
C SER A 348 47.08 43.13 6.58
N PRO A 349 48.40 43.00 6.79
CA PRO A 349 49.17 44.11 7.30
C PRO A 349 49.10 45.21 6.24
N LEU A 350 48.69 46.41 6.66
CA LEU A 350 48.86 47.63 5.88
C LEU A 350 50.35 47.73 5.50
N SER A 351 50.68 47.34 4.28
CA SER A 351 51.97 47.64 3.66
C SER A 351 51.90 49.10 3.19
N ASP A 352 52.84 49.89 3.70
CA ASP A 352 53.10 51.31 3.43
C ASP A 352 52.86 51.80 2.00
#